data_AF-A0A496UHD4-F1
#
_entry.id   AF-A0A496UHD4-F1
#
_cell.length_a   1.000
_cell.length_b   1.000
_cell.length_c   1.000
_cell.angle_alpha   90.00
_cell.angle_beta   90.00
_cell.angle_gamma   90.00
#
_symmetry.space_group_name_H-M   'P 1'
#
loop_
_entity.id
_entity.type
_entity.pdbx_description
1 polymer ?
#
loop_
_entity_poly.entity_id
_entity_poly.type
_entity_poly.pdbx_seq_one_letter_code
_entity_poly.pdbx_strand_id
1 'polypeptide(L)'
;WARLIELLYCTEAIRELLLDPDISGTDLLNKGELQSCGIGVLEAPRGTLFHHYEIDADGIVNKANLIVSTTNNNQAMNESIRQVAGMYLDGKQLTEPMLNQIEVAIRAYDPCLSCATHAMGKMPLEIILVNEQEEVIDRLEKRVTGEIRRTFS
;
A
#
# COMPACT_ATOMS: atom_id res chain seq x y z
N TRP A 1 -7.77 6.00 13.07
CA TRP A 1 -8.58 5.37 14.12
C TRP A 1 -9.31 4.12 13.63
N ALA A 2 -9.85 4.08 12.40
CA ALA A 2 -10.50 2.89 11.83
C ALA A 2 -9.70 1.57 12.00
N ARG A 3 -8.38 1.57 11.75
CA ARG A 3 -7.52 0.38 11.91
C ARG A 3 -7.53 -0.25 13.32
N LEU A 4 -7.71 0.56 14.37
CA LEU A 4 -7.82 0.04 15.74
C LEU A 4 -9.17 -0.64 15.98
N ILE A 5 -10.23 -0.14 15.33
CA ILE A 5 -11.56 -0.74 15.37
C ILE A 5 -11.52 -2.07 14.62
N GLU A 6 -10.90 -2.12 13.44
CA GLU A 6 -10.70 -3.37 12.68
C GLU A 6 -9.89 -4.40 13.48
N LEU A 7 -8.85 -3.98 14.19
CA LEU A 7 -8.07 -4.86 15.05
C LEU A 7 -8.93 -5.49 16.17
N LEU A 8 -9.76 -4.68 16.83
CA LEU A 8 -10.69 -5.17 17.85
C LEU A 8 -11.68 -6.16 17.24
N TYR A 9 -12.31 -5.78 16.14
CA TYR A 9 -13.27 -6.61 15.42
C TYR A 9 -12.66 -7.96 15.00
N CYS A 10 -11.46 -7.97 14.43
CA CYS A 10 -10.75 -9.21 14.08
C CYS A 10 -10.47 -10.07 15.31
N THR A 11 -10.15 -9.47 16.45
CA THR A 11 -9.94 -10.20 17.71
C THR A 11 -11.23 -10.85 18.22
N GLU A 12 -12.36 -10.15 18.12
CA GLU A 12 -13.68 -10.68 18.48
C GLU A 12 -14.10 -11.81 17.53
N ALA A 13 -13.93 -11.62 16.22
CA ALA A 13 -14.22 -12.63 15.20
C ALA A 13 -13.37 -13.90 15.38
N ILE A 14 -12.08 -13.76 15.73
CA ILE A 14 -11.22 -14.92 16.05
C ILE A 14 -11.79 -15.69 17.24
N ARG A 15 -12.25 -15.00 18.30
CA ARG A 15 -12.88 -15.66 19.45
C ARG A 15 -14.13 -16.43 19.04
N GLU A 16 -14.98 -15.85 18.19
CA GLU A 16 -16.19 -16.52 17.70
C GLU A 16 -15.85 -17.76 16.87
N LEU A 17 -14.92 -17.66 15.93
CA LEU A 17 -14.46 -18.79 15.11
C LEU A 17 -13.83 -19.91 15.94
N LEU A 18 -13.09 -19.58 17.01
CA LEU A 18 -12.52 -20.59 17.91
C LEU A 18 -13.57 -21.36 18.73
N LEU A 19 -14.77 -20.80 18.88
CA LEU A 19 -15.90 -21.45 19.55
C LEU A 19 -16.78 -22.24 18.59
N ASP A 20 -16.55 -22.12 17.29
CA ASP A 20 -17.27 -22.86 16.25
C ASP A 20 -16.71 -24.30 16.15
N PRO A 21 -17.52 -25.35 16.39
CA PRO A 21 -17.04 -26.73 16.28
C PRO A 21 -16.57 -27.10 14.87
N ASP A 22 -17.04 -26.42 13.82
CA ASP A 22 -16.66 -26.71 12.43
C ASP A 22 -15.17 -26.43 12.18
N ILE A 23 -14.53 -25.56 12.96
CA ILE A 23 -13.09 -25.28 12.84
C ILE A 23 -12.21 -26.52 13.16
N SER A 24 -12.76 -27.48 13.90
CA SER A 24 -12.11 -28.76 14.23
C SER A 24 -12.67 -29.95 13.43
N GLY A 25 -13.52 -29.67 12.45
CA GLY A 25 -14.10 -30.67 11.55
C GLY A 25 -13.05 -31.32 10.63
N THR A 26 -13.44 -32.43 10.01
CA THR A 26 -12.58 -33.17 9.06
C THR A 26 -13.02 -33.02 7.60
N ASP A 27 -14.16 -32.37 7.35
CA ASP A 27 -14.66 -32.06 6.01
C ASP A 27 -14.06 -30.74 5.49
N LEU A 28 -12.83 -30.83 4.97
CA LEU A 28 -12.01 -29.65 4.62
C LEU A 28 -11.96 -29.34 3.12
N LEU A 29 -12.40 -30.27 2.29
CA LEU A 29 -12.16 -30.23 0.85
C LEU A 29 -13.47 -30.34 0.08
N ASN A 30 -13.76 -29.32 -0.70
CA ASN A 30 -14.80 -29.38 -1.71
C ASN A 30 -14.19 -29.69 -3.08
N LYS A 31 -14.91 -30.47 -3.90
CA LYS A 31 -14.49 -30.84 -5.26
C LYS A 31 -15.43 -30.21 -6.27
N GLY A 32 -14.87 -29.69 -7.35
CA GLY A 32 -15.62 -29.14 -8.48
C GLY A 32 -14.92 -29.44 -9.80
N GLU A 33 -15.59 -29.12 -10.90
CA GLU A 33 -14.98 -29.18 -12.23
C GLU A 33 -14.03 -28.01 -12.44
N LEU A 34 -12.85 -28.30 -12.99
CA LEU A 34 -11.85 -27.27 -13.29
C LEU A 34 -12.40 -26.28 -14.32
N GLN A 35 -12.32 -25.00 -14.00
CA GLN A 35 -12.67 -23.89 -14.89
C GLN A 35 -11.38 -23.21 -15.36
N SER A 36 -11.38 -22.70 -16.60
CA SER A 36 -10.22 -22.03 -17.19
C SER A 36 -9.96 -20.62 -16.64
N CYS A 37 -10.87 -20.08 -15.82
CA CYS A 37 -10.79 -18.74 -15.23
C CYS A 37 -11.28 -18.78 -13.77
N GLY A 38 -10.57 -18.06 -12.90
CA GLY A 38 -10.92 -17.90 -11.49
C GLY A 38 -10.68 -16.49 -11.00
N ILE A 39 -11.64 -15.93 -10.27
CA ILE A 39 -11.54 -14.62 -9.62
C ILE A 39 -11.77 -14.79 -8.13
N GLY A 40 -10.78 -14.42 -7.33
CA GLY A 40 -10.85 -14.31 -5.88
C GLY A 40 -10.84 -12.84 -5.46
N VAL A 41 -11.78 -12.46 -4.61
CA VAL A 41 -11.86 -11.11 -4.03
C VAL A 41 -11.92 -11.26 -2.51
N LEU A 42 -11.07 -10.51 -1.81
CA LEU A 42 -11.06 -10.47 -0.35
C LEU A 42 -10.65 -9.09 0.16
N GLU A 43 -11.04 -8.76 1.38
CA GLU A 43 -10.57 -7.55 2.06
C GLU A 43 -9.25 -7.83 2.75
N ALA A 44 -8.17 -7.26 2.21
CA ALA A 44 -6.89 -7.26 2.89
C ALA A 44 -6.89 -6.12 3.94
N PRO A 45 -5.97 -6.12 4.93
CA PRO A 45 -5.90 -5.08 5.96
C PRO A 45 -5.69 -3.64 5.44
N ARG A 46 -5.47 -3.47 4.14
CA ARG A 46 -5.16 -2.21 3.45
C ARG A 46 -6.15 -1.89 2.34
N GLY A 47 -7.27 -2.62 2.26
CA GLY A 47 -8.32 -2.50 1.24
C GLY A 47 -8.49 -3.75 0.39
N THR A 48 -9.40 -3.66 -0.59
CA THR A 48 -9.79 -4.80 -1.42
C THR A 48 -8.63 -5.34 -2.26
N LEU A 49 -8.51 -6.66 -2.28
CA LEU A 49 -7.52 -7.42 -3.03
C LEU A 49 -8.23 -8.30 -4.06
N PHE A 50 -7.83 -8.17 -5.33
CA PHE A 50 -8.34 -8.97 -6.43
C PHE A 50 -7.25 -9.88 -6.99
N HIS A 51 -7.57 -11.16 -7.09
CA HIS A 51 -6.77 -12.18 -7.76
C HIS A 51 -7.57 -12.72 -8.93
N HIS A 52 -7.11 -12.47 -10.16
CA HIS A 52 -7.71 -13.01 -11.37
C HIS A 52 -6.68 -13.84 -12.11
N TYR A 53 -6.99 -15.11 -12.35
CA TYR A 53 -6.14 -16.05 -13.07
C TYR A 53 -6.90 -16.69 -14.23
N GLU A 54 -6.20 -16.88 -15.34
CA GLU A 54 -6.63 -17.71 -16.45
C GLU A 54 -5.58 -18.81 -16.67
N ILE A 55 -6.06 -20.04 -16.90
CA ILE A 55 -5.22 -21.23 -17.11
C ILE A 55 -5.48 -21.83 -18.50
N ASP A 56 -4.51 -22.55 -19.04
CA ASP A 56 -4.66 -23.34 -20.25
C ASP A 56 -5.22 -24.75 -19.97
N ALA A 57 -5.29 -25.57 -21.02
CA ALA A 57 -5.80 -26.94 -20.94
C ALA A 57 -4.94 -27.88 -20.08
N ASP A 58 -3.66 -27.56 -19.89
CA ASP A 58 -2.74 -28.31 -19.04
C ASP A 58 -2.77 -27.79 -17.58
N GLY A 59 -3.62 -26.79 -17.28
CA GLY A 59 -3.75 -26.18 -15.97
C GLY A 59 -2.67 -25.17 -15.64
N ILE A 60 -1.89 -24.73 -16.62
CA ILE A 60 -0.82 -23.75 -16.44
C ILE A 60 -1.40 -22.34 -16.55
N VAL A 61 -1.03 -21.48 -15.60
CA VAL A 61 -1.43 -20.07 -15.60
C VAL A 61 -0.81 -19.37 -16.82
N ASN A 62 -1.66 -18.89 -17.72
CA ASN A 62 -1.23 -18.12 -18.89
C ASN A 62 -1.43 -16.61 -18.68
N LYS A 63 -2.27 -16.21 -17.72
CA LYS A 63 -2.52 -14.81 -17.36
C LYS A 63 -2.84 -14.67 -15.88
N ALA A 64 -2.28 -13.63 -15.29
CA ALA A 64 -2.59 -13.20 -13.93
C ALA A 64 -2.81 -11.69 -13.92
N ASN A 65 -3.90 -11.25 -13.30
CA ASN A 65 -4.14 -9.84 -12.98
C ASN A 65 -4.36 -9.70 -11.48
N LEU A 66 -3.56 -8.84 -10.86
CA LEU A 66 -3.53 -8.61 -9.42
C LEU A 66 -3.82 -7.13 -9.17
N ILE A 67 -5.02 -6.82 -8.68
CA ILE A 67 -5.33 -5.46 -8.23
C ILE A 67 -5.15 -5.46 -6.72
N VAL A 68 -4.00 -4.95 -6.29
CA VAL A 68 -3.60 -4.89 -4.89
C VAL A 68 -4.11 -3.62 -4.23
N SER A 69 -4.43 -3.74 -2.95
CA SER A 69 -5.16 -2.72 -2.19
C SER A 69 -4.49 -1.34 -2.16
N THR A 70 -3.16 -1.29 -2.06
CA THR A 70 -2.40 -0.02 -2.07
C THR A 70 -2.56 0.74 -3.39
N THR A 71 -2.74 0.05 -4.53
CA THR A 71 -2.93 0.69 -5.84
C THR A 71 -4.19 1.57 -5.85
N ASN A 72 -5.24 1.16 -5.14
CA ASN A 72 -6.48 1.93 -5.03
C ASN A 72 -6.29 3.24 -4.24
N ASN A 73 -5.31 3.28 -3.32
CA ASN A 73 -5.02 4.44 -2.47
C ASN A 73 -3.99 5.41 -3.05
N ASN A 74 -3.43 5.15 -4.23
CA ASN A 74 -2.40 6.00 -4.84
C ASN A 74 -2.87 7.44 -5.06
N GLN A 75 -4.11 7.64 -5.50
CA GLN A 75 -4.65 8.98 -5.71
C GLN A 75 -4.77 9.75 -4.38
N ALA A 76 -5.35 9.12 -3.36
CA ALA A 76 -5.53 9.72 -2.04
C ALA A 76 -4.18 10.07 -1.37
N MET A 77 -3.17 9.22 -1.56
CA MET A 77 -1.80 9.51 -1.12
C MET A 77 -1.23 10.75 -1.82
N ASN A 78 -1.35 10.84 -3.15
CA ASN A 78 -0.87 11.99 -3.92
C ASN A 78 -1.59 13.30 -3.52
N GLU A 79 -2.90 13.25 -3.27
CA GLU A 79 -3.67 14.39 -2.80
C GLU A 79 -3.25 14.84 -1.40
N SER A 80 -3.01 13.89 -0.48
CA SER A 80 -2.48 14.20 0.85
C SER A 80 -1.11 14.86 0.80
N ILE A 81 -0.21 14.39 -0.08
CA ILE A 81 1.10 15.01 -0.28
C ILE A 81 0.93 16.46 -0.78
N ARG A 82 0.02 16.69 -1.74
CA ARG A 82 -0.27 18.06 -2.23
C ARG A 82 -0.82 18.97 -1.13
N GLN A 83 -1.69 18.46 -0.25
CA GLN A 83 -2.21 19.25 0.87
C GLN A 83 -1.11 19.62 1.86
N VAL A 84 -0.25 18.66 2.23
CA VAL A 84 0.90 18.91 3.10
C VAL A 84 1.84 19.94 2.46
N ALA A 85 2.13 19.82 1.17
CA ALA A 85 2.91 20.82 0.44
C ALA A 85 2.23 22.21 0.48
N GLY A 86 0.92 22.31 0.20
CA GLY A 86 0.22 23.59 0.23
C GLY A 86 0.14 24.26 1.61
N MET A 87 0.17 23.49 2.70
CA MET A 87 0.11 24.02 4.07
C MET A 87 1.48 24.38 4.64
N TYR A 88 2.52 23.64 4.27
CA TYR A 88 3.84 23.74 4.91
C TYR A 88 4.95 24.26 4.00
N LEU A 89 4.70 24.43 2.69
CA LEU A 89 5.66 25.00 1.76
C LEU A 89 5.48 26.52 1.68
N ASP A 90 6.41 27.25 2.28
CA ASP A 90 6.53 28.72 2.23
C ASP A 90 7.03 29.22 0.86
N GLY A 91 7.27 28.30 -0.09
CA GLY A 91 7.73 28.54 -1.46
C GLY A 91 9.25 28.71 -1.62
N LYS A 92 10.04 28.68 -0.53
CA LYS A 92 11.47 29.07 -0.59
C LYS A 92 12.47 27.96 -0.24
N GLN A 93 12.15 27.04 0.66
CA GLN A 93 13.06 25.99 1.08
C GLN A 93 12.32 24.75 1.56
N LEU A 94 12.87 23.58 1.25
CA LEU A 94 12.43 22.33 1.87
C LEU A 94 13.03 22.21 3.27
N THR A 95 12.25 21.73 4.25
CA THR A 95 12.69 21.56 5.64
C THR A 95 12.49 20.12 6.12
N GLU A 96 13.32 19.68 7.09
CA GLU A 96 13.20 18.34 7.69
C GLU A 96 11.85 18.11 8.40
N PRO A 97 11.28 19.08 9.15
CA PRO A 97 9.93 18.93 9.69
C PRO A 97 8.87 18.66 8.61
N MET A 98 9.00 19.28 7.43
CA MET A 98 8.08 19.06 6.31
C MET A 98 8.25 17.67 5.68
N LEU A 99 9.48 17.18 5.52
CA LEU A 99 9.76 15.79 5.13
C LEU A 99 9.07 14.80 6.06
N ASN A 100 9.17 15.03 7.36
CA ASN A 100 8.53 14.17 8.35
C ASN A 100 6.99 14.21 8.25
N GLN A 101 6.38 15.38 7.99
CA GLN A 101 4.93 15.47 7.78
C GLN A 101 4.47 14.73 6.51
N ILE A 102 5.23 14.82 5.42
CA ILE A 102 4.96 14.07 4.18
C ILE A 102 5.05 12.57 4.46
N GLU A 103 6.06 12.11 5.20
CA GLU A 103 6.18 10.71 5.61
C GLU A 103 5.02 10.27 6.51
N VAL A 104 4.58 11.10 7.46
CA VAL A 104 3.44 10.80 8.33
C VAL A 104 2.16 10.66 7.51
N ALA A 105 1.92 11.54 6.54
CA ALA A 105 0.79 11.45 5.64
C ALA A 105 0.81 10.17 4.82
N ILE A 106 1.97 9.77 4.27
CA ILE A 106 2.13 8.51 3.55
C ILE A 106 1.88 7.30 4.49
N ARG A 107 2.46 7.30 5.70
CA ARG A 107 2.30 6.21 6.68
C ARG A 107 0.86 6.04 7.18
N ALA A 108 0.04 7.09 7.15
CA ALA A 108 -1.37 7.00 7.55
C ALA A 108 -2.12 5.95 6.73
N TYR A 109 -1.77 5.81 5.45
CA TYR A 109 -2.34 4.82 4.52
C TYR A 109 -1.78 3.41 4.69
N ASP A 110 -0.79 3.21 5.57
CA ASP A 110 -0.04 1.95 5.74
C ASP A 110 0.34 1.31 4.39
N PRO A 111 1.04 2.03 3.50
CA PRO A 111 1.31 1.54 2.16
C PRO A 111 2.24 0.32 2.26
N CYS A 112 1.73 -0.85 1.90
CA CYS A 112 2.60 -1.99 1.67
C CYS A 112 3.29 -1.80 0.32
N LEU A 113 4.43 -1.08 0.31
CA LEU A 113 5.25 -0.86 -0.89
C LEU A 113 5.69 -2.19 -1.52
N SER A 114 5.99 -3.19 -0.68
CA SER A 114 6.28 -4.56 -1.13
C SER A 114 5.10 -5.23 -1.82
N CYS A 115 3.87 -4.99 -1.38
CA CYS A 115 2.68 -5.55 -2.01
C CYS A 115 2.32 -4.78 -3.30
N ALA A 116 2.58 -3.46 -3.32
CA ALA A 116 2.25 -2.57 -4.44
C ALA A 116 3.20 -2.71 -5.63
N THR A 117 4.49 -2.97 -5.36
CA THR A 117 5.56 -2.95 -6.38
C THR A 117 6.36 -4.25 -6.44
N HIS A 118 6.09 -5.21 -5.55
CA HIS A 118 6.91 -6.41 -5.36
C HIS A 118 8.37 -6.10 -4.95
N ALA A 119 8.66 -4.89 -4.43
CA ALA A 119 9.98 -4.44 -4.00
C ALA A 119 10.14 -4.34 -2.48
N MET A 120 11.31 -4.70 -1.94
CA MET A 120 11.53 -4.94 -0.52
C MET A 120 11.51 -3.65 0.36
N GLY A 121 10.38 -3.39 1.03
CA GLY A 121 10.20 -2.86 2.40
C GLY A 121 10.84 -1.54 2.85
N LYS A 122 11.64 -0.87 2.03
CA LYS A 122 12.31 0.38 2.39
C LYS A 122 11.64 1.54 1.67
N MET A 123 11.48 2.68 2.37
CA MET A 123 10.83 3.88 1.85
C MET A 123 11.88 4.99 1.64
N PRO A 124 12.80 4.83 0.67
CA PRO A 124 13.62 5.95 0.24
C PRO A 124 12.68 7.03 -0.33
N LEU A 125 12.93 8.29 0.04
CA LEU A 125 12.10 9.41 -0.35
C LEU A 125 12.97 10.46 -1.03
N GLU A 126 12.56 10.87 -2.21
CA GLU A 126 13.16 11.98 -2.93
C GLU A 126 12.11 13.09 -3.09
N ILE A 127 12.48 14.30 -2.71
CA ILE A 127 11.66 15.50 -2.89
C ILE A 127 12.46 16.50 -3.70
N ILE A 128 11.87 16.94 -4.81
CA ILE A 128 12.43 17.95 -5.70
C ILE A 128 11.48 19.14 -5.68
N LEU A 129 12.01 20.31 -5.32
CA LEU A 129 11.30 21.57 -5.44
C LEU A 129 11.65 22.19 -6.79
N VAL A 130 10.64 22.49 -7.60
CA VAL A 130 10.80 23.16 -8.90
C VAL A 130 10.08 24.51 -8.92
N ASN A 131 10.60 25.47 -9.68
CA ASN A 131 9.92 26.75 -9.95
C ASN A 131 8.90 26.61 -11.09
N GLU A 132 8.24 27.73 -11.43
CA GLU A 132 7.26 27.81 -12.53
C GLU A 132 7.87 27.49 -13.91
N GLN A 133 9.19 27.57 -14.04
CA GLN A 133 9.96 27.27 -15.24
C GLN A 133 10.52 25.83 -15.25
N GLU A 134 10.08 24.98 -14.30
CA GLU A 134 10.56 23.60 -14.08
C GLU A 134 12.04 23.48 -13.66
N GLU A 135 12.67 24.58 -13.25
CA GLU A 135 14.05 24.57 -12.75
C GLU A 135 14.08 24.10 -11.30
N VAL A 136 15.05 23.25 -10.96
CA VAL A 136 15.22 22.70 -9.61
C VAL A 136 15.75 23.77 -8.67
N ILE A 137 14.96 24.15 -7.68
CA ILE A 137 15.34 25.11 -6.62
C ILE A 137 16.04 24.39 -5.47
N ASP A 138 15.57 23.21 -5.10
CA ASP A 138 16.04 22.47 -3.94
C ASP A 138 15.76 20.97 -4.10
N ARG A 139 16.64 20.14 -3.56
CA ARG A 139 16.50 18.68 -3.61
C ARG A 139 16.88 18.08 -2.27
N LEU A 140 15.98 17.25 -1.74
CA LEU A 140 16.20 16.45 -0.54
C LEU A 140 16.01 14.97 -0.85
N GLU A 141 17.04 14.18 -0.54
CA GLU A 141 17.04 12.72 -0.65
C GLU A 141 17.17 12.13 0.76
N LYS A 142 16.20 11.30 1.16
CA LYS A 142 16.32 10.42 2.32
C LYS A 142 16.63 9.01 1.85
N ARG A 143 17.85 8.57 2.14
CA ARG A 143 18.30 7.23 1.76
C ARG A 143 17.73 6.17 2.68
N VAL A 144 17.85 4.94 2.21
CA VAL A 144 17.54 3.71 2.95
C VAL A 144 18.22 3.64 4.33
N THR A 145 19.39 4.25 4.48
CA THR A 145 20.17 4.30 5.74
C THR A 145 19.62 5.31 6.74
N GLY A 146 18.64 6.13 6.35
CA GLY A 146 18.14 7.26 7.14
C GLY A 146 18.96 8.54 6.98
N GLU A 147 20.08 8.50 6.24
CA GLU A 147 20.88 9.68 5.91
C GLU A 147 20.08 10.61 4.99
N ILE A 148 20.00 11.89 5.38
CA ILE A 148 19.36 12.95 4.60
C ILE A 148 20.45 13.72 3.87
N ARG A 149 20.36 13.78 2.54
CA ARG A 149 21.23 14.60 1.69
C ARG A 149 20.43 15.71 1.07
N ARG A 150 20.98 16.93 1.15
CA ARG A 150 20.47 18.10 0.45
C ARG A 150 21.42 18.45 -0.68
N THR A 151 20.90 18.71 -1.86
CA THR A 151 21.68 19.19 -3.00
C THR A 151 21.03 20.47 -3.49
N PHE A 152 21.79 21.56 -3.44
CA PHE A 152 21.40 22.83 -4.03
C PHE A 152 21.85 22.84 -5.49
N SER A 153 20.97 23.29 -6.39
CA SER A 153 21.33 23.67 -7.75
C SER A 153 21.77 25.13 -7.78
#